data_AF-A0A9D8EL15-F1
#
_entry.id   AF-A0A9D8EL15-F1
#
_cell.length_a   1.000
_cell.length_b   1.000
_cell.length_c   1.000
_cell.angle_alpha   90.00
_cell.angle_beta   90.00
_cell.angle_gamma   90.00
#
_symmetry.space_group_name_H-M   'P 1'
#
loop_
_entity.id
_entity.type
_entity.pdbx_description
1 polymer ?
#
loop_
_entity_poly.entity_id
_entity_poly.type
_entity_poly.pdbx_seq_one_letter_code
_entity_poly.pdbx_strand_id
1 'polypeptide(L)' 'KIFHKEKAPSLTVYEDTQSFFCFGCGKGGDVINFIMLAEDLSFKEAIIFLSKFI' A
#
# COMPACT_ATOMS: atom_id res chain seq x y z
N LYS A 1 11.49 0.47 -3.14
CA LYS A 1 10.09 0.95 -3.24
C LYS A 1 9.21 -0.08 -2.51
N ILE A 2 8.09 0.39 -1.94
CA ILE A 2 7.07 -0.25 -1.06
C ILE A 2 7.36 -0.51 0.45
N PHE A 3 8.04 0.30 1.23
CA PHE A 3 8.32 1.72 1.24
C PHE A 3 9.61 1.90 2.04
N HIS A 4 10.34 2.97 1.73
CA HIS A 4 11.76 3.19 2.08
C HIS A 4 12.68 1.99 1.77
N LYS A 5 13.98 2.13 2.05
CA LYS A 5 14.96 1.05 1.91
C LYS A 5 15.45 0.75 3.32
N GLU A 6 15.08 -0.42 3.82
CA GLU A 6 15.54 -0.91 5.12
C GLU A 6 15.87 -2.39 5.05
N LYS A 7 16.63 -2.88 6.04
CA LYS A 7 17.04 -4.29 6.12
C LYS A 7 16.01 -5.16 6.86
N ALA A 8 15.30 -4.60 7.83
CA ALA A 8 14.34 -5.33 8.65
C ALA A 8 12.92 -5.20 8.07
N PRO A 9 12.08 -6.25 8.08
CA PRO A 9 10.69 -6.13 7.65
C PRO A 9 9.90 -5.27 8.64
N SER A 10 9.26 -4.20 8.15
CA SER A 10 8.41 -3.33 9.00
C SER A 10 6.97 -3.15 8.49
N LEU A 11 6.59 -3.81 7.40
CA LEU A 11 5.25 -3.75 6.82
C LEU A 11 4.34 -4.82 7.43
N THR A 12 3.17 -4.43 7.91
CA THR A 12 2.14 -5.32 8.44
C THR A 12 0.82 -5.08 7.72
N VAL A 13 0.11 -6.16 7.38
CA VAL A 13 -1.23 -6.16 6.81
C VAL A 13 -2.19 -6.73 7.86
N TYR A 14 -3.32 -6.07 8.04
CA TYR A 14 -4.36 -6.44 9.01
C TYR A 14 -5.62 -6.84 8.23
N GLU A 15 -5.92 -8.14 8.21
CA GLU A 15 -7.07 -8.68 7.49
C GLU A 15 -8.40 -8.20 8.08
N ASP A 16 -8.52 -8.18 9.41
CA ASP A 16 -9.75 -7.78 10.11
C ASP A 16 -10.19 -6.36 9.76
N THR A 17 -9.23 -5.45 9.56
CA THR A 17 -9.48 -4.04 9.27
C THR A 17 -9.24 -3.66 7.81
N GLN A 18 -8.85 -4.61 6.96
CA GLN A 18 -8.54 -4.39 5.54
C GLN A 18 -7.54 -3.24 5.32
N SER A 19 -6.50 -3.20 6.15
CA SER A 19 -5.54 -2.10 6.18
C SER A 19 -4.10 -2.57 6.26
N PHE A 20 -3.16 -1.66 5.98
CA PHE A 20 -1.72 -1.89 6.18
C PHE A 20 -1.08 -0.75 6.96
N PHE A 21 0.05 -1.05 7.59
CA PHE A 21 0.93 -0.05 8.20
C PHE A 21 2.39 -0.47 8.08
N CYS A 22 3.25 0.47 7.73
CA CYS A 22 4.71 0.30 7.70
C CYS A 22 5.32 1.03 8.90
N PHE A 23 5.81 0.27 9.88
CA PHE A 23 6.41 0.81 11.09
C PHE A 23 7.74 1.54 10.86
N GLY A 24 8.41 1.32 9.72
CA GLY A 24 9.68 1.99 9.40
C GLY A 24 9.54 3.38 8.77
N CYS A 25 8.43 3.68 8.07
CA CYS A 25 8.21 5.01 7.48
C CYS A 25 6.84 5.65 7.78
N GLY A 26 5.99 4.99 8.57
CA GLY A 26 4.69 5.51 9.00
C GLY A 26 3.62 5.55 7.91
N LYS A 27 3.88 4.98 6.73
CA LYS A 27 2.86 4.86 5.67
C LYS A 27 1.86 3.78 6.04
N GLY A 28 0.58 4.08 5.88
CA GLY A 28 -0.51 3.14 6.08
C GLY A 28 -1.75 3.58 5.32
N GLY A 29 -2.77 2.73 5.35
CA GLY A 29 -4.03 2.97 4.65
C GLY A 29 -4.68 1.67 4.20
N ASP A 30 -5.55 1.77 3.20
CA ASP A 30 -6.23 0.63 2.59
C ASP A 30 -5.49 0.11 1.33
N VAL A 31 -6.09 -0.84 0.62
CA VAL A 31 -5.56 -1.41 -0.63
C VAL A 31 -5.35 -0.36 -1.73
N ILE A 32 -6.16 0.71 -1.75
CA ILE A 32 -6.02 1.78 -2.75
C ILE A 32 -4.80 2.62 -2.40
N ASN A 33 -4.63 3.02 -1.13
CA ASN A 33 -3.42 3.71 -0.68
C ASN A 33 -2.17 2.87 -0.96
N PHE A 34 -2.24 1.56 -0.74
CA PHE A 34 -1.13 0.66 -0.98
C PHE A 34 -0.68 0.71 -2.44
N ILE A 35 -1.60 0.51 -3.39
CA ILE A 35 -1.30 0.54 -4.83
C ILE A 35 -0.84 1.91 -5.30
N MET A 36 -1.50 3.00 -4.85
CA MET A 36 -1.07 4.36 -5.17
C MET A 36 0.40 4.58 -4.83
N LEU A 37 0.80 4.16 -3.62
CA LEU A 37 2.16 4.36 -3.16
C LEU A 37 3.14 3.38 -3.85
N ALA A 38 2.72 2.13 -4.09
CA ALA A 38 3.56 1.06 -4.62
C ALA A 38 3.97 1.32 -6.08
N GLU A 39 2.96 1.64 -6.87
CA GLU A 39 3.04 1.82 -8.32
C GLU A 39 3.17 3.30 -8.72
N ASP A 40 3.19 4.21 -7.74
CA ASP A 40 3.33 5.66 -7.97
C ASP A 40 2.17 6.22 -8.81
N LEU A 41 0.95 5.84 -8.42
CA LEU A 41 -0.30 6.15 -9.12
C LEU A 41 -1.11 7.21 -8.37
N SER A 42 -1.81 8.06 -9.12
CA SER A 42 -2.91 8.85 -8.57
C SER A 42 -4.09 7.94 -8.15
N PHE A 43 -5.01 8.50 -7.36
CA PHE A 43 -6.20 7.75 -6.92
C PHE A 43 -6.99 7.15 -8.09
N LYS A 44 -7.24 7.94 -9.14
CA LYS A 44 -7.99 7.47 -10.32
C LYS A 44 -7.26 6.35 -11.05
N GLU A 45 -5.95 6.47 -11.20
CA GLU A 45 -5.14 5.42 -11.84
C GLU A 45 -5.11 4.15 -11.00
N ALA A 46 -5.04 4.25 -9.67
CA ALA A 46 -5.09 3.11 -8.76
C ALA A 46 -6.45 2.37 -8.82
N ILE A 47 -7.57 3.11 -8.91
CA ILE A 47 -8.89 2.50 -9.13
C ILE A 47 -8.94 1.74 -10.46
N ILE A 48 -8.48 2.35 -11.56
CA ILE A 48 -8.43 1.70 -12.89
C ILE A 48 -7.48 0.48 -12.89
N PHE A 49 -6.40 0.54 -12.11
CA PHE A 49 -5.49 -0.59 -11.94
C PHE A 49 -6.19 -1.75 -11.24
N LEU A 50 -6.82 -1.49 -10.09
CA LEU A 50 -7.51 -2.51 -9.29
C LEU A 50 -8.72 -3.11 -10.01
N SER A 51 -9.43 -2.33 -10.82
CA SER A 51 -10.60 -2.82 -11.57
C SER A 51 -10.27 -3.89 -12.61
N LYS A 52 -8.99 -4.09 -12.96
CA LYS A 52 -8.56 -5.16 -13.88
C LYS A 52 -8.56 -6.56 -13.24
N PHE A 53 -8.68 -6.62 -11.92
CA PHE A 53 -8.63 -7.87 -11.14
C PHE A 53 -10.00 -8.27 -10.58
N ILE A 54 -11.05 -7.58 -11.01
CA ILE A 54 -12.46 -7.86 -10.73
C ILE A 54 -13.07 -8.40 -12.01
#